data_AF-A0A962X3Q2-F1
#
_entry.id   AF-A0A962X3Q2-F1
#
_cell.length_a   1.000
_cell.length_b   1.000
_cell.length_c   1.000
_cell.angle_alpha   90.00
_cell.angle_beta   90.00
_cell.angle_gamma   90.00
#
_symmetry.space_group_name_H-M   'P 1'
#
loop_
_entity.id
_entity.type
_entity.pdbx_description
1 polymer ?
#
loop_
_entity_poly.entity_id
_entity_poly.type
_entity_poly.pdbx_seq_one_letter_code
_entity_poly.pdbx_strand_id
1 'polypeptide(L)'
;MKTFLLFSGSGPLLVLSSHNSVDDKVFLAKLEAKGISKFIAHELPLEKVKARYGNHYHVVAQGLYESDDLRVIDFDGQRVLRLFRFDEFGPGYMHEPE
;
A
#
# COMPACT_ATOMS: atom_id res chain seq x y z
N MET A 1 6.38 -7.97 -5.77
CA MET A 1 5.08 -7.43 -5.31
C MET A 1 5.11 -7.27 -3.80
N LYS A 2 4.78 -6.07 -3.34
CA LYS A 2 4.72 -5.68 -1.93
C LYS A 2 3.40 -4.96 -1.65
N THR A 3 2.99 -4.98 -0.39
CA THR A 3 1.79 -4.29 0.07
C THR A 3 2.15 -3.24 1.10
N PHE A 4 1.70 -2.01 0.90
CA PHE A 4 2.00 -0.89 1.77
C PHE A 4 0.71 -0.30 2.32
N LEU A 5 0.64 -0.16 3.64
CA LEU A 5 -0.37 0.64 4.31
C LEU A 5 0.15 2.07 4.45
N LEU A 6 -0.51 3.01 3.77
CA LEU A 6 -0.16 4.43 3.77
C LEU A 6 -1.12 5.18 4.68
N PHE A 7 -0.61 5.89 5.68
CA PHE A 7 -1.34 6.87 6.46
C PHE A 7 -1.15 8.24 5.80
N SER A 8 -2.16 8.65 5.05
CA SER A 8 -2.19 9.94 4.34
C SER A 8 -3.16 10.92 5.02
N GLY A 9 -3.23 12.16 4.55
CA GLY A 9 -4.13 13.18 5.10
C GLY A 9 -5.62 12.82 5.01
N SER A 10 -6.03 11.99 4.05
CA SER A 10 -7.41 11.50 3.92
C SER A 10 -7.69 10.23 4.73
N GLY A 11 -6.65 9.65 5.36
CA GLY A 11 -6.73 8.43 6.14
C GLY A 11 -5.84 7.30 5.61
N PRO A 12 -5.94 6.10 6.23
CA PRO A 12 -5.19 4.92 5.81
C PRO A 12 -5.67 4.35 4.48
N LEU A 13 -4.72 3.95 3.64
CA LEU A 13 -4.93 3.35 2.32
C LEU A 13 -4.03 2.12 2.16
N LEU A 14 -4.58 0.99 1.72
CA LEU A 14 -3.77 -0.20 1.42
C LEU A 14 -3.51 -0.30 -0.08
N VAL A 15 -2.25 -0.33 -0.47
CA VAL A 15 -1.82 -0.44 -1.88
C VAL A 15 -1.02 -1.71 -2.14
N LEU A 16 -1.14 -2.23 -3.37
CA LEU A 16 -0.31 -3.27 -3.96
C LEU A 16 0.63 -2.61 -4.97
N SER A 17 1.91 -2.95 -4.89
CA SER A 17 2.90 -2.43 -5.83
C SER A 17 3.84 -3.52 -6.34
N SER A 18 4.28 -3.41 -7.60
CA SER A 18 5.39 -4.19 -8.15
C SER A 18 6.74 -3.79 -7.55
N HIS A 19 6.89 -2.55 -7.09
CA HIS A 19 8.10 -2.01 -6.48
C HIS A 19 8.46 -2.74 -5.18
N ASN A 20 9.77 -2.92 -4.93
CA ASN A 20 10.26 -3.69 -3.79
C ASN A 20 10.41 -2.87 -2.50
N SER A 21 10.33 -1.55 -2.60
CA SER A 21 10.50 -0.63 -1.48
C SER A 21 9.57 0.58 -1.62
N VAL A 22 9.27 1.20 -0.47
CA VAL A 22 8.41 2.37 -0.36
C VAL A 22 9.14 3.69 -0.69
N ASP A 23 10.47 3.68 -0.67
CA ASP A 23 11.34 4.79 -1.07
C ASP A 23 11.74 4.75 -2.56
N ASP A 24 11.16 3.82 -3.32
CA ASP A 24 11.35 3.76 -4.77
C ASP A 24 10.82 5.04 -5.43
N LYS A 25 11.69 5.74 -6.19
CA LYS A 25 11.37 7.03 -6.79
C LYS A 25 10.19 6.98 -7.75
N VAL A 26 10.01 5.87 -8.47
CA VAL A 26 8.90 5.68 -9.41
C VAL A 26 7.61 5.44 -8.65
N PHE A 27 7.66 4.68 -7.54
CA PHE A 27 6.53 4.53 -6.62
C PHE A 27 6.10 5.88 -6.02
N LEU A 28 7.05 6.67 -5.50
CA LEU A 28 6.79 8.00 -4.92
C LEU A 28 6.17 8.94 -5.95
N ALA A 29 6.72 9.02 -7.16
CA ALA A 29 6.17 9.85 -8.24
C ALA A 29 4.73 9.45 -8.61
N LYS A 30 4.38 8.16 -8.56
CA LYS A 30 3.00 7.70 -8.81
C LYS A 30 2.04 8.06 -7.68
N LEU A 31 2.49 8.05 -6.43
CA LEU A 31 1.71 8.53 -5.30
C LEU A 31 1.50 10.05 -5.39
N GLU A 32 2.54 10.79 -5.72
CA GLU A 32 2.48 12.25 -5.92
C GLU A 32 1.50 12.61 -7.05
N ALA A 33 1.55 11.91 -8.19
CA ALA A 33 0.60 12.10 -9.29
C ALA A 33 -0.85 11.79 -8.90
N LYS A 34 -1.07 11.06 -7.79
CA LYS A 34 -2.38 10.78 -7.19
C LYS A 34 -2.72 11.73 -6.03
N GLY A 35 -1.90 12.77 -5.80
CA GLY A 35 -2.08 13.76 -4.74
C GLY A 35 -1.62 13.29 -3.36
N ILE A 36 -0.87 12.19 -3.27
CA ILE A 36 -0.33 11.63 -2.01
C ILE A 36 1.16 11.95 -1.94
N SER A 37 1.51 13.15 -1.49
CA SER A 37 2.90 13.62 -1.40
C SER A 37 3.49 13.58 0.01
N LYS A 38 2.66 13.42 1.04
CA LYS A 38 3.08 13.30 2.44
C LYS A 38 2.33 12.18 3.15
N PHE A 39 3.06 11.20 3.68
CA PHE A 39 2.47 10.01 4.30
C PHE A 39 3.44 9.28 5.23
N ILE A 40 2.90 8.43 6.10
CA ILE A 40 3.65 7.40 6.83
C ILE A 40 3.27 6.05 6.22
N ALA A 41 4.23 5.18 5.96
CA ALA A 41 3.99 3.88 5.37
C ALA A 41 4.52 2.73 6.23
N HIS A 42 3.80 1.62 6.19
CA HIS A 42 4.24 0.34 6.74
C HIS A 42 4.05 -0.75 5.68
N GLU A 43 5.05 -1.62 5.51
CA GLU A 43 4.84 -2.85 4.75
C GLU A 43 3.92 -3.79 5.54
N LEU A 44 2.91 -4.35 4.89
CA LEU A 44 2.11 -5.45 5.45
C LEU A 44 2.52 -6.78 4.79
N PRO A 45 2.47 -7.91 5.53
CA PRO A 45 2.81 -9.22 4.95
C PRO A 45 1.84 -9.59 3.82
N LEU A 46 2.37 -9.75 2.60
CA LEU A 46 1.59 -10.02 1.40
C LEU A 46 0.65 -11.22 1.55
N GLU A 47 1.14 -12.31 2.13
CA GLU A 47 0.34 -13.54 2.33
C GLU A 47 -0.86 -13.31 3.27
N LYS A 48 -0.71 -12.45 4.28
CA LYS A 48 -1.82 -12.07 5.16
C LYS A 48 -2.84 -11.19 4.45
N VAL A 49 -2.38 -10.29 3.58
CA VAL A 49 -3.26 -9.48 2.72
C VAL A 49 -4.07 -10.36 1.77
N LYS A 50 -3.41 -11.30 1.08
CA LYS A 50 -4.09 -12.29 0.22
C LYS A 50 -5.15 -13.07 0.98
N ALA A 51 -4.81 -13.60 2.16
CA ALA A 51 -5.73 -14.40 2.96
C ALA A 51 -6.95 -13.59 3.46
N ARG A 52 -6.73 -12.35 3.91
CA ARG A 52 -7.79 -11.52 4.52
C ARG A 52 -8.71 -10.86 3.48
N TYR A 53 -8.19 -10.51 2.30
CA TYR A 53 -8.98 -9.90 1.22
C TYR A 53 -9.52 -10.92 0.22
N GLY A 54 -8.98 -12.14 0.19
CA GLY A 54 -9.50 -13.26 -0.61
C GLY A 54 -9.67 -12.89 -2.09
N ASN A 55 -10.87 -13.12 -2.62
CA ASN A 55 -11.18 -12.85 -4.02
C ASN A 55 -10.98 -11.36 -4.41
N HIS A 56 -11.22 -10.43 -3.47
CA HIS A 56 -10.99 -9.01 -3.73
C HIS A 56 -9.52 -8.72 -4.07
N TYR A 57 -8.59 -9.35 -3.35
CA TYR A 57 -7.17 -9.27 -3.71
C TYR A 57 -6.91 -9.78 -5.13
N HIS A 58 -7.52 -10.91 -5.49
CA HIS A 58 -7.26 -11.56 -6.79
C HIS A 58 -7.75 -10.70 -7.95
N VAL A 59 -8.92 -10.06 -7.79
CA VAL A 59 -9.46 -9.11 -8.78
C VAL A 59 -8.56 -7.87 -8.92
N VAL A 60 -8.09 -7.30 -7.80
CA VAL A 60 -7.20 -6.13 -7.82
C VAL A 60 -5.82 -6.46 -8.40
N ALA A 61 -5.30 -7.66 -8.12
CA ALA A 61 -4.00 -8.12 -8.60
C ALA A 61 -4.05 -8.64 -10.06
N GLN A 62 -5.23 -8.96 -10.59
CA GLN A 62 -5.39 -9.41 -11.97
C GLN A 62 -4.97 -8.28 -12.92
N GLY A 63 -4.08 -8.59 -13.87
CA GLY A 63 -3.58 -7.55 -14.78
C GLY A 63 -2.31 -6.85 -14.31
N LEU A 64 -1.82 -7.12 -13.09
CA LEU A 64 -0.59 -6.53 -12.56
C LEU A 64 0.64 -7.23 -13.20
N TYR A 65 0.93 -6.90 -14.45
CA TYR A 65 1.99 -7.52 -15.25
C TYR A 65 3.16 -6.57 -15.56
N GLU A 66 3.01 -5.29 -15.26
CA GLU A 66 4.01 -4.26 -15.57
C GLU A 66 4.92 -3.98 -14.38
N SER A 67 6.19 -3.68 -14.67
CA SER A 67 7.24 -3.45 -13.66
C SER A 67 6.95 -2.26 -12.74
N ASP A 68 6.06 -1.36 -13.14
CA ASP A 68 5.81 -0.09 -12.45
C ASP A 68 4.34 0.04 -11.96
N ASP A 69 3.62 -1.05 -11.71
CA ASP A 69 2.20 -0.92 -11.35
C ASP A 69 1.96 -0.59 -9.86
N LEU A 70 0.91 0.22 -9.61
CA LEU A 70 0.40 0.59 -8.30
C LEU A 70 -1.14 0.48 -8.31
N ARG A 71 -1.69 -0.36 -7.44
CA ARG A 71 -3.13 -0.55 -7.29
C ARG A 71 -3.56 -0.31 -5.85
N VAL A 72 -4.76 0.23 -5.67
CA VAL A 72 -5.37 0.32 -4.35
C VAL A 72 -6.13 -0.96 -4.08
N ILE A 73 -5.78 -1.66 -3.00
CA ILE A 73 -6.53 -2.81 -2.49
C ILE A 73 -7.72 -2.30 -1.68
N ASP A 74 -7.50 -1.33 -0.80
CA ASP A 74 -8.53 -0.88 0.14
C ASP A 74 -8.47 0.61 0.41
N PHE A 75 -9.57 1.30 0.09
CA PHE A 75 -9.80 2.70 0.43
C PHE A 75 -10.46 2.88 1.81
N ASP A 76 -11.00 1.80 2.40
CA ASP A 76 -11.56 1.83 3.75
C ASP A 76 -10.44 1.56 4.77
N GLY A 77 -9.77 2.63 5.19
CA GLY A 77 -8.72 2.55 6.20
C GLY A 77 -9.18 1.98 7.54
N GLN A 78 -10.46 2.15 7.90
CA GLN A 78 -11.02 1.54 9.11
C GLN A 78 -11.05 0.01 8.99
N ARG A 79 -11.41 -0.52 7.81
CA ARG A 79 -11.35 -1.96 7.55
C ARG A 79 -9.91 -2.49 7.61
N VAL A 80 -8.94 -1.81 6.99
CA VAL A 80 -7.53 -2.23 7.06
C VAL A 80 -7.07 -2.31 8.51
N LEU A 81 -7.32 -1.26 9.30
CA LEU A 81 -6.90 -1.20 10.70
C LEU A 81 -7.60 -2.23 11.61
N ARG A 82 -8.82 -2.67 11.27
CA ARG A 82 -9.47 -3.79 11.97
C ARG A 82 -8.89 -5.15 11.58
N LEU A 83 -8.48 -5.30 10.32
CA LEU A 83 -7.99 -6.57 9.79
C LEU A 83 -6.56 -6.86 10.21
N PHE A 84 -5.74 -5.86 10.49
CA PHE A 84 -4.32 -6.01 10.82
C PHE A 84 -3.98 -5.48 12.21
N ARG A 85 -3.22 -6.25 12.97
CA ARG A 85 -2.66 -5.83 14.26
C ARG A 85 -1.39 -5.02 14.02
N PHE A 86 -1.09 -4.09 14.92
CA PHE A 86 0.13 -3.27 14.81
C PHE A 86 1.43 -4.08 14.89
N ASP A 87 1.42 -5.26 15.54
CA ASP A 87 2.56 -6.19 15.55
C ASP A 87 2.86 -6.84 14.18
N GLU A 88 1.94 -6.69 13.21
CA GLU A 88 2.10 -7.17 11.84
C GLU A 88 2.64 -6.08 10.90
N PHE A 89 2.82 -4.86 11.39
CA PHE A 89 3.29 -3.75 10.57
C PHE A 89 4.82 -3.81 10.52
N GLY A 90 5.36 -3.72 9.30
CA GLY A 90 6.80 -3.54 9.12
C GLY A 90 7.29 -2.20 9.71
N PRO A 91 8.60 -1.91 9.61
CA PRO A 91 9.15 -0.63 10.02
C PRO A 91 8.41 0.56 9.38
N GLY A 92 8.23 1.63 10.14
CA GLY A 92 7.61 2.85 9.64
C GLY A 92 8.57 3.61 8.72
N TYR A 93 8.05 4.08 7.59
CA TYR A 93 8.73 4.97 6.68
C TYR A 93 7.96 6.30 6.61
N MET A 94 8.65 7.43 6.75
CA MET A 94 8.04 8.76 6.69
C MET A 94 8.49 9.44 5.40
N HIS A 95 7.53 9.90 4.61
CA HIS A 95 7.78 10.65 3.39
C HIS A 95 7.07 12.00 3.44
N GLU A 96 7.79 13.04 3.03
CA GLU A 96 7.26 14.37 2.79
C GLU A 96 8.03 15.03 1.62
N PRO A 97 7.44 16.02 0.95
CA PRO A 97 8.14 16.81 -0.06
C PRO A 97 9.30 17.58 0.56
N GLU A 98 10.34 17.85 -0.23
CA GLU A 98 11.41 18.80 0.13
C GLU A 98 10.88 20.24 0.34
#